data_AF-A0A261Q2E7-F1
#
_entry.id   AF-A0A261Q2E7-F1
#
_cell.length_a   1.000
_cell.length_b   1.000
_cell.length_c   1.000
_cell.angle_alpha   90.00
_cell.angle_beta   90.00
_cell.angle_gamma   90.00
#
_symmetry.space_group_name_H-M   'P 1'
#
loop_
_entity.id
_entity.type
_entity.pdbx_description
1 polymer ?
#
loop_
_entity_poly.entity_id
_entity_poly.type
_entity_poly.pdbx_seq_one_letter_code
_entity_poly.pdbx_strand_id
1 'polypeptide(L)'
;MRRSGWNAALQPYQVSEQYRTWLKITPVAIQMAPFRTVGKTIQSTIGFQTYTETAFGDKPVVNAVNQVPDLKLGAAPSNEFKIGLVSELSHAEAERMVADTVVGQKFNYGKYAVEVTSIKLYGDANTLAIRAGLKGSLDGYIYFKGVPYYDPVTKSVTLKDLDYDLDTRSFLVKTANWVLQSKLRKSLQSALTFPVGEPIDEAKKQLQALLTNRQITKGVTLSGKIDSITPDQVYLTPGSIYAVVFAKGKVNLHVDGL
;
A
#
# COMPACT_ATOMS: atom_id res chain seq x y z
N MET A 1 -30.36 -6.31 -19.44
CA MET A 1 -29.86 -5.00 -18.94
C MET A 1 -29.35 -5.03 -17.50
N ARG A 2 -30.06 -5.57 -16.49
CA ARG A 2 -29.56 -5.57 -15.09
C ARG A 2 -28.27 -6.39 -14.89
N ARG A 3 -28.21 -7.60 -15.44
CA ARG A 3 -27.02 -8.48 -15.36
C ARG A 3 -25.78 -7.89 -16.04
N SER A 4 -25.93 -7.18 -17.17
CA SER A 4 -24.80 -6.62 -17.92
C SER A 4 -24.12 -5.49 -17.15
N GLY A 5 -24.89 -4.59 -16.52
CA GLY A 5 -24.33 -3.54 -15.66
C GLY A 5 -23.63 -4.10 -14.42
N TRP A 6 -24.21 -5.12 -13.79
CA TRP A 6 -23.58 -5.76 -12.62
C TRP A 6 -22.29 -6.50 -12.99
N ASN A 7 -22.28 -7.25 -14.10
CA ASN A 7 -21.08 -7.95 -14.57
C ASN A 7 -19.98 -6.98 -15.03
N ALA A 8 -20.34 -5.79 -15.52
CA ALA A 8 -19.36 -4.73 -15.81
C ALA A 8 -18.69 -4.20 -14.53
N ALA A 9 -19.47 -4.01 -13.46
CA ALA A 9 -18.93 -3.57 -12.16
C ALA A 9 -17.98 -4.59 -11.51
N LEU A 10 -18.09 -5.88 -11.87
CA LEU A 10 -17.19 -6.92 -11.38
C LEU A 10 -15.82 -6.94 -12.07
N GLN A 11 -15.65 -6.25 -13.21
CA GLN A 11 -14.39 -6.29 -13.95
C GLN A 11 -13.25 -5.62 -13.15
N PRO A 12 -12.11 -6.30 -12.94
CA PRO A 12 -11.00 -5.71 -12.21
C PRO A 12 -10.41 -4.52 -12.98
N TYR A 13 -10.10 -3.46 -12.25
CA TYR A 13 -9.47 -2.26 -12.77
C TYR A 13 -7.96 -2.33 -12.52
N GLN A 14 -7.15 -2.13 -13.56
CA GLN A 14 -5.70 -2.10 -13.40
C GLN A 14 -5.31 -0.76 -12.75
N VAL A 15 -4.76 -0.84 -11.54
CA VAL A 15 -4.33 0.36 -10.79
C VAL A 15 -2.85 0.67 -11.01
N SER A 16 -2.05 -0.33 -11.41
CA SER A 16 -0.66 -0.13 -11.83
C SER A 16 -0.26 -1.13 -12.91
N GLU A 17 0.21 -0.62 -14.05
CA GLU A 17 0.86 -1.45 -15.08
C GLU A 17 2.24 -1.89 -14.64
N GLN A 18 3.05 -0.95 -14.11
CA GLN A 18 4.41 -1.20 -13.64
C GLN A 18 4.48 -2.33 -12.61
N TYR A 19 3.55 -2.34 -11.65
CA TYR A 19 3.52 -3.34 -10.57
C TYR A 19 2.49 -4.45 -10.82
N ARG A 20 1.86 -4.49 -12.01
CA ARG A 20 0.83 -5.47 -12.38
C ARG A 20 -0.25 -5.60 -11.30
N THR A 21 -0.73 -4.48 -10.77
CA THR A 21 -1.68 -4.44 -9.65
C THR A 21 -3.09 -4.19 -10.14
N TRP A 22 -4.03 -4.98 -9.63
CA TRP A 22 -5.45 -4.95 -9.99
C TRP A 22 -6.31 -4.71 -8.76
N LEU A 23 -7.28 -3.80 -8.88
CA LEU A 23 -8.35 -3.60 -7.91
C LEU A 23 -9.61 -4.30 -8.40
N LYS A 24 -10.13 -5.23 -7.59
CA LYS A 24 -11.41 -5.89 -7.82
C LYS A 24 -12.43 -5.35 -6.83
N ILE A 25 -13.55 -4.86 -7.36
CA ILE A 25 -14.69 -4.38 -6.59
C ILE A 25 -15.84 -5.35 -6.83
N THR A 26 -16.34 -5.97 -5.77
CA THR A 26 -17.43 -6.95 -5.84
C THR A 26 -18.66 -6.38 -5.11
N PRO A 27 -19.66 -5.86 -5.83
CA PRO A 27 -20.91 -5.44 -5.21
C PRO A 27 -21.68 -6.66 -4.68
N VAL A 28 -22.14 -6.58 -3.43
CA VAL A 28 -22.85 -7.67 -2.74
C VAL A 28 -24.27 -7.31 -2.32
N ALA A 29 -24.59 -6.02 -2.23
CA ALA A 29 -25.94 -5.55 -1.99
C ALA A 29 -26.18 -4.20 -2.66
N ILE A 30 -27.45 -3.92 -2.98
CA ILE A 30 -27.92 -2.65 -3.49
C ILE A 30 -29.10 -2.18 -2.64
N GLN A 31 -29.06 -0.92 -2.21
CA GLN A 31 -30.09 -0.28 -1.41
C GLN A 31 -30.51 1.03 -2.05
N MET A 32 -31.79 1.38 -1.93
CA MET A 32 -32.33 2.64 -2.42
C MET A 32 -33.22 3.32 -1.38
N ALA A 33 -33.07 4.64 -1.27
CA ALA A 33 -33.99 5.46 -0.52
C ALA A 33 -35.36 5.56 -1.24
N PRO A 34 -36.49 5.57 -0.53
CA PRO A 34 -37.77 5.89 -1.14
C PRO A 34 -37.71 7.17 -1.96
N PHE A 35 -38.43 7.20 -3.09
CA PHE A 35 -38.53 8.41 -3.90
C PHE A 35 -39.10 9.56 -3.08
N ARG A 36 -38.52 10.74 -3.26
CA ARG A 36 -39.03 11.98 -2.69
C ARG A 36 -39.16 13.03 -3.79
N THR A 37 -40.19 13.87 -3.67
CA THR A 37 -40.38 15.00 -4.58
C THR A 37 -39.78 16.24 -3.96
N VAL A 38 -38.84 16.88 -4.67
CA VAL A 38 -38.24 18.16 -4.27
C VAL A 38 -38.48 19.15 -5.42
N GLY A 39 -39.42 20.09 -5.20
CA GLY A 39 -39.89 20.98 -6.26
C GLY A 39 -40.53 20.19 -7.41
N LYS A 40 -39.98 20.33 -8.61
CA LYS A 40 -40.41 19.59 -9.83
C LYS A 40 -39.55 18.36 -10.12
N THR A 41 -38.72 17.93 -9.19
CA THR A 41 -37.80 16.80 -9.38
C THR A 41 -38.16 15.63 -8.48
N ILE A 42 -38.07 14.41 -9.02
CA ILE A 42 -38.11 13.17 -8.24
C ILE A 42 -36.67 12.79 -7.93
N GLN A 43 -36.37 12.60 -6.65
CA GLN A 43 -35.04 12.24 -6.17
C GLN A 43 -35.06 10.91 -5.43
N SER A 44 -34.00 10.14 -5.59
CA SER A 44 -33.69 8.98 -4.76
C SER A 44 -32.17 8.81 -4.68
N THR A 45 -31.71 8.13 -3.64
CA THR A 45 -30.30 7.79 -3.44
C THR A 45 -30.15 6.28 -3.53
N ILE A 46 -29.27 5.81 -4.41
CA ILE A 46 -28.90 4.39 -4.55
C ILE A 46 -27.50 4.20 -3.96
N GLY A 47 -27.34 3.17 -3.13
CA GLY A 47 -26.07 2.80 -2.51
C GLY A 47 -25.74 1.34 -2.80
N PHE A 48 -24.43 1.07 -2.84
CA PHE A 48 -23.89 -0.27 -3.05
C PHE A 48 -23.03 -0.65 -1.86
N GLN A 49 -23.23 -1.86 -1.34
CA GLN A 49 -22.26 -2.48 -0.45
C GLN A 49 -21.31 -3.32 -1.30
N THR A 50 -20.00 -3.12 -1.14
CA THR A 50 -18.98 -3.77 -1.96
C THR A 50 -17.87 -4.37 -1.09
N TYR A 51 -17.27 -5.44 -1.57
CA TYR A 51 -15.96 -5.91 -1.10
C TYR A 51 -14.89 -5.47 -2.10
N THR A 52 -13.76 -4.98 -1.58
CA THR A 52 -12.61 -4.58 -2.38
C THR A 52 -11.44 -5.51 -2.11
N GLU A 53 -10.81 -5.99 -3.17
CA GLU A 53 -9.64 -6.86 -3.13
C GLU A 53 -8.56 -6.27 -4.04
N THR A 54 -7.31 -6.27 -3.58
CA THR A 54 -6.15 -5.94 -4.42
C THR A 54 -5.41 -7.23 -4.75
N ALA A 55 -5.10 -7.43 -6.03
CA ALA A 55 -4.39 -8.60 -6.51
C ALA A 55 -3.19 -8.19 -7.36
N PHE A 56 -2.09 -8.95 -7.26
CA PHE A 56 -0.86 -8.74 -8.01
C PHE A 56 -0.70 -9.78 -9.11
N GLY A 57 -0.05 -9.37 -10.20
CA GLY A 57 0.25 -10.22 -11.34
C GLY A 57 -0.85 -10.22 -12.38
N ASP A 58 -1.37 -11.40 -12.69
CA ASP A 58 -2.35 -11.55 -13.76
C ASP A 58 -3.71 -10.95 -13.37
N LYS A 59 -4.45 -10.51 -14.39
CA LYS A 59 -5.79 -9.96 -14.21
C LYS A 59 -6.66 -11.00 -13.47
N PRO A 60 -7.27 -10.65 -12.32
CA PRO A 60 -8.10 -11.59 -11.57
C PRO A 60 -9.23 -12.14 -12.42
N VAL A 61 -9.45 -13.46 -12.33
CA VAL A 61 -10.59 -14.10 -12.98
C VAL A 61 -11.86 -13.69 -12.25
N VAL A 62 -12.88 -13.36 -13.03
CA VAL A 62 -14.19 -12.93 -12.52
C VAL A 62 -15.26 -13.83 -13.09
N ASN A 63 -15.99 -14.49 -12.19
CA ASN A 63 -17.16 -15.27 -12.55
C ASN A 63 -18.36 -14.34 -12.70
N ALA A 64 -19.08 -14.49 -13.81
CA ALA A 64 -20.32 -13.75 -14.01
C ALA A 64 -21.35 -14.13 -12.93
N VAL A 65 -22.08 -13.15 -12.42
CA VAL A 65 -23.18 -13.44 -11.49
C VAL A 65 -24.37 -14.01 -12.23
N ASN A 66 -24.88 -15.14 -11.71
CA ASN A 66 -26.12 -15.75 -12.20
C ASN A 66 -27.37 -14.98 -11.72
N GLN A 67 -27.27 -14.29 -10.58
CA GLN A 67 -28.32 -13.47 -10.01
C GLN A 67 -27.75 -12.16 -9.46
N VAL A 68 -28.42 -11.06 -9.76
CA VAL A 68 -28.13 -9.75 -9.16
C VAL A 68 -28.84 -9.69 -7.82
N PRO A 69 -28.20 -9.23 -6.73
CA PRO A 69 -28.86 -9.05 -5.44
C PRO A 69 -30.14 -8.21 -5.54
N ASP A 70 -31.16 -8.59 -4.78
CA ASP A 70 -32.42 -7.85 -4.75
C ASP A 70 -32.24 -6.45 -4.18
N LEU A 71 -32.97 -5.48 -4.77
CA LEU A 71 -32.98 -4.11 -4.30
C LEU A 71 -33.72 -4.00 -2.97
N LYS A 72 -33.01 -3.53 -1.94
CA LYS A 72 -33.62 -3.24 -0.63
C LYS A 72 -34.02 -1.77 -0.56
N LEU A 73 -35.25 -1.50 -0.11
CA LEU A 73 -35.67 -0.15 0.23
C LEU A 73 -35.33 0.14 1.69
N GLY A 74 -34.82 1.32 1.99
CA GLY A 74 -34.45 1.68 3.35
C GLY A 74 -34.06 3.15 3.50
N ALA A 75 -33.40 3.48 4.61
CA ALA A 75 -32.83 4.81 4.80
C ALA A 75 -31.86 5.16 3.66
N ALA A 76 -31.67 6.45 3.42
CA ALA A 76 -30.72 6.91 2.41
C ALA A 76 -29.31 6.40 2.76
N PRO A 77 -28.65 5.63 1.88
CA PRO A 77 -27.30 5.16 2.13
C PRO A 77 -26.34 6.35 2.18
N SER A 78 -25.28 6.23 3.01
CA SER A 78 -24.22 7.23 3.05
C SER A 78 -23.56 7.34 1.67
N ASN A 79 -23.19 8.55 1.27
CA ASN A 79 -22.38 8.77 0.09
C ASN A 79 -20.88 8.62 0.37
N GLU A 80 -20.51 8.23 1.58
CA GLU A 80 -19.15 7.98 1.99
C GLU A 80 -18.67 6.61 1.51
N PHE A 81 -17.42 6.55 1.05
CA PHE A 81 -16.73 5.30 0.75
C PHE A 81 -15.45 5.18 1.58
N LYS A 82 -15.06 3.94 1.83
CA LYS A 82 -13.73 3.57 2.34
C LYS A 82 -13.23 2.40 1.51
N ILE A 83 -12.09 2.58 0.83
CA ILE A 83 -11.44 1.55 0.02
C ILE A 83 -10.10 1.22 0.66
N GLY A 84 -9.82 -0.07 0.87
CA GLY A 84 -8.51 -0.56 1.26
C GLY A 84 -7.73 -0.99 0.03
N LEU A 85 -6.53 -0.43 -0.15
CA LEU A 85 -5.57 -0.83 -1.16
C LEU A 85 -4.39 -1.50 -0.45
N VAL A 86 -3.96 -2.63 -0.98
CA VAL A 86 -2.78 -3.33 -0.48
C VAL A 86 -1.69 -3.21 -1.54
N SER A 87 -0.50 -2.76 -1.16
CA SER A 87 0.70 -2.78 -2.01
C SER A 87 1.64 -3.89 -1.52
N GLU A 88 2.29 -4.60 -2.44
CA GLU A 88 3.26 -5.66 -2.14
C GLU A 88 4.65 -5.23 -2.63
N LEU A 89 5.63 -5.33 -1.74
CA LEU A 89 7.05 -5.21 -2.05
C LEU A 89 7.74 -6.53 -1.73
N SER A 90 8.12 -7.28 -2.76
CA SER A 90 8.86 -8.52 -2.56
C SER A 90 10.19 -8.29 -1.85
N HIS A 91 10.64 -9.25 -1.05
CA HIS A 91 11.94 -9.17 -0.40
C HIS A 91 13.09 -9.07 -1.40
N ALA A 92 12.96 -9.71 -2.58
CA ALA A 92 13.95 -9.62 -3.64
C ALA A 92 14.10 -8.19 -4.17
N GLU A 93 12.98 -7.50 -4.38
CA GLU A 93 13.00 -6.11 -4.85
C GLU A 93 13.49 -5.15 -3.77
N ALA A 94 13.03 -5.33 -2.52
CA ALA A 94 13.55 -4.57 -1.39
C ALA A 94 15.06 -4.77 -1.21
N GLU A 95 15.55 -6.02 -1.36
CA GLU A 95 16.98 -6.34 -1.27
C GLU A 95 17.77 -5.63 -2.36
N ARG A 96 17.28 -5.63 -3.59
CA ARG A 96 17.90 -4.93 -4.72
C ARG A 96 18.03 -3.43 -4.43
N MET A 97 16.96 -2.78 -3.99
CA MET A 97 16.94 -1.35 -3.68
C MET A 97 17.95 -0.98 -2.57
N VAL A 98 18.03 -1.79 -1.51
CA VAL A 98 19.00 -1.56 -0.44
C VAL A 98 20.42 -1.81 -0.94
N ALA A 99 20.64 -2.90 -1.68
CA ALA A 99 21.95 -3.25 -2.20
C ALA A 99 22.51 -2.15 -3.11
N ASP A 100 21.68 -1.60 -4.01
CA ASP A 100 22.04 -0.48 -4.90
C ASP A 100 22.51 0.75 -4.13
N THR A 101 22.05 0.92 -2.89
CA THR A 101 22.43 2.04 -2.03
C THR A 101 23.69 1.74 -1.23
N VAL A 102 23.80 0.57 -0.59
CA VAL A 102 24.79 0.32 0.47
C VAL A 102 25.95 -0.60 0.07
N VAL A 103 25.80 -1.45 -0.94
CA VAL A 103 26.89 -2.35 -1.36
C VAL A 103 28.02 -1.53 -1.99
N GLY A 104 29.25 -1.84 -1.63
CA GLY A 104 30.44 -1.07 -2.02
C GLY A 104 30.69 0.17 -1.15
N GLN A 105 29.76 0.58 -0.29
CA GLN A 105 30.01 1.66 0.65
C GLN A 105 31.07 1.27 1.69
N LYS A 106 31.99 2.20 1.96
CA LYS A 106 33.05 2.06 2.97
C LYS A 106 32.72 2.88 4.20
N PHE A 107 32.76 2.24 5.37
CA PHE A 107 32.55 2.87 6.66
C PHE A 107 33.87 2.91 7.43
N ASN A 108 34.34 4.13 7.69
CA ASN A 108 35.59 4.37 8.41
C ASN A 108 35.32 4.84 9.84
N TYR A 109 36.12 4.32 10.77
CA TYR A 109 36.18 4.76 12.16
C TYR A 109 37.57 4.58 12.76
N GLY A 110 38.27 5.69 13.01
CA GLY A 110 39.66 5.67 13.47
C GLY A 110 40.54 4.93 12.45
N LYS A 111 41.22 3.87 12.92
CA LYS A 111 42.04 2.99 12.07
C LYS A 111 41.26 1.87 11.37
N TYR A 112 39.98 1.72 11.69
CA TYR A 112 39.16 0.63 11.18
C TYR A 112 38.34 1.07 9.97
N ALA A 113 38.27 0.20 8.96
CA ALA A 113 37.51 0.40 7.73
C ALA A 113 36.81 -0.90 7.35
N VAL A 114 35.51 -0.82 7.07
CA VAL A 114 34.73 -1.96 6.55
C VAL A 114 34.02 -1.56 5.26
N GLU A 115 33.97 -2.48 4.31
CA GLU A 115 33.21 -2.34 3.08
C GLU A 115 32.06 -3.33 3.06
N VAL A 116 30.86 -2.87 2.69
CA VAL A 116 29.69 -3.74 2.55
C VAL A 116 29.79 -4.51 1.23
N THR A 117 29.77 -5.83 1.29
CA THR A 117 29.91 -6.71 0.13
C THR A 117 28.61 -7.32 -0.35
N SER A 118 27.63 -7.45 0.54
CA SER A 118 26.32 -8.03 0.22
C SER A 118 25.26 -7.64 1.24
N ILE A 119 24.01 -7.63 0.81
CA ILE A 119 22.82 -7.50 1.65
C ILE A 119 21.87 -8.64 1.32
N LYS A 120 21.27 -9.23 2.35
CA LYS A 120 20.14 -10.16 2.22
C LYS A 120 19.02 -9.78 3.19
N LEU A 121 17.77 -9.86 2.72
CA LEU A 121 16.58 -9.60 3.51
C LEU A 121 15.77 -10.86 3.72
N TYR A 122 15.26 -11.06 4.94
CA TYR A 122 14.41 -12.19 5.29
C TYR A 122 13.29 -11.73 6.24
N GLY A 123 12.07 -12.18 5.98
CA GLY A 123 10.98 -12.01 6.94
C GLY A 123 11.07 -13.07 8.03
N ASP A 124 11.06 -12.64 9.28
CA ASP A 124 11.01 -13.49 10.47
C ASP A 124 9.87 -13.02 11.38
N ALA A 125 8.73 -13.72 11.29
CA ALA A 125 7.46 -13.36 11.91
C ALA A 125 7.08 -11.88 11.64
N ASN A 126 7.28 -11.00 12.62
CA ASN A 126 6.94 -9.58 12.54
C ASN A 126 8.17 -8.68 12.33
N THR A 127 9.34 -9.26 12.10
CA THR A 127 10.61 -8.53 11.92
C THR A 127 11.21 -8.80 10.55
N LEU A 128 11.87 -7.78 9.99
CA LEU A 128 12.72 -7.91 8.82
C LEU A 128 14.16 -8.11 9.32
N ALA A 129 14.72 -9.27 9.04
CA ALA A 129 16.12 -9.58 9.29
C ALA A 129 16.98 -9.15 8.09
N ILE A 130 18.09 -8.47 8.37
CA ILE A 130 19.05 -7.99 7.37
C ILE A 130 20.39 -8.65 7.66
N ARG A 131 20.92 -9.40 6.70
CA ARG A 131 22.30 -9.89 6.75
C ARG A 131 23.19 -9.02 5.87
N ALA A 132 24.17 -8.36 6.46
CA ALA A 132 25.18 -7.60 5.73
C ALA A 132 26.51 -8.34 5.74
N GLY A 133 27.07 -8.61 4.56
CA GLY A 133 28.44 -9.09 4.41
C GLY A 133 29.42 -7.93 4.45
N LEU A 134 30.52 -8.12 5.16
CA LEU A 134 31.57 -7.11 5.36
C LEU A 134 32.94 -7.67 5.00
N LYS A 135 33.83 -6.78 4.55
CA LYS A 135 35.27 -7.05 4.42
C LYS A 135 36.13 -5.90 4.94
N GLY A 136 37.38 -6.20 5.33
CA GLY A 136 38.40 -5.23 5.76
C GLY A 136 38.80 -5.44 7.22
N SER A 137 38.55 -4.43 8.06
CA SER A 137 38.79 -4.54 9.51
C SER A 137 37.86 -5.52 10.23
N LEU A 138 36.80 -5.95 9.56
CA LEU A 138 35.88 -6.98 10.00
C LEU A 138 35.43 -7.75 8.76
N ASP A 139 35.87 -9.00 8.67
CA ASP A 139 35.43 -9.93 7.63
C ASP A 139 34.31 -10.82 8.18
N GLY A 140 33.25 -11.00 7.41
CA GLY A 140 32.15 -11.92 7.75
C GLY A 140 30.77 -11.30 7.60
N TYR A 141 29.81 -11.83 8.35
CA TYR A 141 28.42 -11.39 8.32
C TYR A 141 27.99 -10.79 9.64
N ILE A 142 27.20 -9.72 9.54
CA ILE A 142 26.49 -9.14 10.68
C ILE A 142 25.00 -9.14 10.38
N TYR A 143 24.20 -9.25 11.44
CA TYR A 143 22.75 -9.38 11.34
C TYR A 143 22.06 -8.26 12.10
N PHE A 144 21.04 -7.69 11.47
CA PHE A 144 20.13 -6.71 12.05
C PHE A 144 18.70 -7.23 12.00
N LYS A 145 17.86 -6.75 12.90
CA LYS A 145 16.42 -6.97 12.91
C LYS A 145 15.72 -5.64 13.17
N GLY A 146 14.64 -5.39 12.46
CA GLY A 146 13.78 -4.23 12.68
C GLY A 146 12.34 -4.55 12.28
N VAL A 147 11.39 -3.74 12.75
CA VAL A 147 9.96 -3.93 12.46
C VAL A 147 9.55 -2.91 11.41
N PRO A 148 9.05 -3.33 10.22
CA PRO A 148 8.49 -2.41 9.25
C PRO A 148 7.37 -1.57 9.85
N TYR A 149 7.43 -0.27 9.63
CA TYR A 149 6.58 0.70 10.29
C TYR A 149 6.34 1.90 9.38
N TYR A 150 5.10 2.37 9.34
CA TYR A 150 4.79 3.67 8.76
C TYR A 150 4.88 4.74 9.85
N ASP A 151 5.80 5.68 9.70
CA ASP A 151 5.93 6.84 10.56
C ASP A 151 4.99 7.97 10.06
N PRO A 152 3.92 8.28 10.81
CA PRO A 152 2.96 9.31 10.41
C PRO A 152 3.54 10.74 10.52
N VAL A 153 4.61 10.95 11.28
CA VAL A 153 5.25 12.26 11.45
C VAL A 153 6.09 12.59 10.22
N THR A 154 6.97 11.66 9.83
CA THR A 154 7.81 11.84 8.64
C THR A 154 7.13 11.42 7.33
N LYS A 155 5.93 10.83 7.41
CA LYS A 155 5.19 10.22 6.29
C LYS A 155 6.07 9.26 5.49
N SER A 156 6.78 8.38 6.19
CA SER A 156 7.72 7.44 5.59
C SER A 156 7.45 6.01 6.05
N VAL A 157 7.74 5.03 5.18
CA VAL A 157 7.84 3.63 5.58
C VAL A 157 9.30 3.36 5.93
N THR A 158 9.55 2.87 7.14
CA THR A 158 10.90 2.63 7.68
C THR A 158 10.94 1.36 8.54
N LEU A 159 12.10 1.04 9.10
CA LEU A 159 12.24 0.03 10.15
C LEU A 159 12.33 0.70 11.52
N LYS A 160 11.36 0.41 12.38
CA LYS A 160 11.40 0.75 13.80
C LYS A 160 12.30 -0.25 14.55
N ASP A 161 12.99 0.24 15.57
CA ASP A 161 13.82 -0.56 16.47
C ASP A 161 14.87 -1.41 15.72
N LEU A 162 15.37 -0.90 14.58
CA LEU A 162 16.42 -1.56 13.82
C LEU A 162 17.68 -1.66 14.68
N ASP A 163 18.07 -2.88 15.02
CA ASP A 163 19.25 -3.13 15.84
C ASP A 163 19.86 -4.50 15.57
N TYR A 164 21.04 -4.74 16.13
CA TYR A 164 21.76 -6.01 15.94
C TYR A 164 21.04 -7.19 16.57
N ASP A 165 21.13 -8.35 15.91
CA ASP A 165 20.71 -9.61 16.51
C ASP A 165 21.68 -10.04 17.64
N LEU A 166 21.18 -10.79 18.62
CA LEU A 166 21.89 -11.09 19.87
C LEU A 166 23.25 -11.78 19.65
N ASP A 167 23.32 -12.71 18.70
CA ASP A 167 24.57 -13.43 18.39
C ASP A 167 25.62 -12.49 17.80
N THR A 168 25.18 -11.55 16.96
CA THR A 168 26.05 -10.50 16.40
C THR A 168 26.52 -9.56 17.51
N ARG A 169 25.66 -9.19 18.47
CA ARG A 169 26.06 -8.37 19.62
C ARG A 169 27.17 -9.04 20.42
N SER A 170 27.00 -10.32 20.77
CA SER A 170 27.96 -11.09 21.56
C SER A 170 29.34 -11.20 20.90
N PHE A 171 29.39 -11.38 19.58
CA PHE A 171 30.65 -11.39 18.82
C PHE A 171 31.31 -10.00 18.76
N LEU A 172 30.52 -8.95 18.53
CA LEU A 172 31.05 -7.60 18.32
C LEU A 172 31.45 -6.87 19.61
N VAL A 173 30.82 -7.19 20.75
CA VAL A 173 31.26 -6.69 22.07
C VAL A 173 32.71 -7.09 22.35
N LYS A 174 33.14 -8.26 21.85
CA LYS A 174 34.52 -8.74 21.98
C LYS A 174 35.52 -8.03 21.06
N THR A 175 35.07 -7.33 20.01
CA THR A 175 35.94 -6.71 18.99
C THR A 175 36.06 -5.18 19.09
N ALA A 176 35.41 -4.54 20.08
CA ALA A 176 35.46 -3.09 20.35
C ALA A 176 35.09 -2.17 19.15
N ASN A 177 34.42 -2.71 18.11
CA ASN A 177 34.05 -2.00 16.87
C ASN A 177 32.70 -1.23 16.95
N TRP A 178 32.32 -0.78 18.14
CA TRP A 178 30.98 -0.26 18.45
C TRP A 178 30.56 1.01 17.68
N VAL A 179 31.50 1.81 17.15
CA VAL A 179 31.11 3.02 16.38
C VAL A 179 30.83 2.74 14.91
N LEU A 180 31.52 1.77 14.30
CA LEU A 180 31.18 1.27 12.96
C LEU A 180 29.73 0.78 12.93
N GLN A 181 29.26 0.28 14.07
CA GLN A 181 27.90 -0.22 14.22
C GLN A 181 26.85 0.89 14.00
N SER A 182 27.03 2.03 14.67
CA SER A 182 26.06 3.13 14.59
C SER A 182 25.92 3.72 13.18
N LYS A 183 27.03 3.84 12.44
CA LYS A 183 27.04 4.41 11.09
C LYS A 183 26.42 3.47 10.07
N LEU A 184 26.78 2.19 10.11
CA LEU A 184 26.22 1.20 9.20
C LEU A 184 24.73 0.98 9.46
N ARG A 185 24.33 0.87 10.74
CA ARG A 185 22.91 0.77 11.11
C ARG A 185 22.10 1.96 10.60
N LYS A 186 22.60 3.19 10.78
CA LYS A 186 21.94 4.40 10.26
C LYS A 186 21.89 4.43 8.74
N SER A 187 22.95 4.00 8.06
CA SER A 187 22.96 3.91 6.58
C SER A 187 21.93 2.90 6.09
N LEU A 188 21.86 1.71 6.70
CA LEU A 188 20.84 0.71 6.40
C LEU A 188 19.43 1.22 6.68
N GLN A 189 19.21 1.86 7.83
CA GLN A 189 17.90 2.44 8.17
C GLN A 189 17.49 3.51 7.15
N SER A 190 18.43 4.38 6.76
CA SER A 190 18.17 5.42 5.76
C SER A 190 17.87 4.82 4.38
N ALA A 191 18.59 3.77 3.98
CA ALA A 191 18.35 3.06 2.71
C ALA A 191 17.01 2.32 2.69
N LEU A 192 16.48 1.96 3.87
CA LEU A 192 15.18 1.32 4.08
C LEU A 192 14.09 2.30 4.52
N THR A 193 14.34 3.61 4.40
CA THR A 193 13.36 4.65 4.68
C THR A 193 12.83 5.21 3.37
N PHE A 194 11.57 4.95 3.09
CA PHE A 194 10.89 5.36 1.87
C PHE A 194 9.90 6.49 2.19
N PRO A 195 10.15 7.73 1.77
CA PRO A 195 9.18 8.81 1.93
C PRO A 195 7.98 8.52 1.02
N VAL A 196 6.81 8.34 1.61
CA VAL A 196 5.57 8.01 0.88
C VAL A 196 4.56 9.16 0.89
N GLY A 197 4.81 10.20 1.67
CA GLY A 197 3.91 11.36 1.78
C GLY A 197 3.60 12.04 0.45
N GLU A 198 4.63 12.48 -0.28
CA GLU A 198 4.47 13.15 -1.57
C GLU A 198 3.83 12.23 -2.63
N PRO A 199 4.28 10.97 -2.84
CA PRO A 199 3.59 10.03 -3.73
C PRO A 199 2.10 9.84 -3.40
N ILE A 200 1.73 9.81 -2.11
CA ILE A 200 0.33 9.69 -1.67
C ILE A 200 -0.46 10.97 -1.98
N ASP A 201 0.14 12.14 -1.73
CA ASP A 201 -0.50 13.43 -2.00
C ASP A 201 -0.71 13.64 -3.51
N GLU A 202 0.24 13.22 -4.35
CA GLU A 202 0.10 13.18 -5.81
C GLU A 202 -0.99 12.22 -6.27
N ALA A 203 -0.99 10.98 -5.75
CA ALA A 203 -2.02 9.99 -6.06
C ALA A 203 -3.41 10.52 -5.68
N LYS A 204 -3.55 11.17 -4.51
CA LYS A 204 -4.80 11.81 -4.09
C LYS A 204 -5.22 12.89 -5.09
N LYS A 205 -4.31 13.74 -5.55
CA LYS A 205 -4.60 14.80 -6.52
C LYS A 205 -5.07 14.23 -7.86
N GLN A 206 -4.38 13.21 -8.38
CA GLN A 206 -4.75 12.56 -9.63
C GLN A 206 -6.13 11.88 -9.54
N LEU A 207 -6.37 11.11 -8.46
CA LEU A 207 -7.66 10.47 -8.23
C LEU A 207 -8.78 11.50 -8.03
N GLN A 208 -8.52 12.60 -7.33
CA GLN A 208 -9.49 13.68 -7.17
C GLN A 208 -9.87 14.31 -8.52
N ALA A 209 -8.91 14.51 -9.42
CA ALA A 209 -9.19 15.02 -10.76
C ALA A 209 -10.11 14.07 -11.54
N LEU A 210 -9.88 12.75 -11.44
CA LEU A 210 -10.73 11.73 -12.08
C LEU A 210 -12.15 11.67 -11.54
N LEU A 211 -12.37 12.11 -10.29
CA LEU A 211 -13.68 12.14 -9.64
C LEU A 211 -14.40 13.49 -9.78
N THR A 212 -13.78 14.50 -10.39
CA THR A 212 -14.38 15.84 -10.49
C THR A 212 -15.26 15.95 -11.74
N ASN A 213 -16.58 15.78 -11.58
CA ASN A 213 -17.60 15.95 -12.63
C ASN A 213 -17.33 15.17 -13.92
N ARG A 214 -16.91 13.91 -13.77
CA ARG A 214 -16.60 13.05 -14.90
C ARG A 214 -17.86 12.48 -15.51
N GLN A 215 -18.15 12.80 -16.77
CA GLN A 215 -19.21 12.13 -17.52
C GLN A 215 -18.78 10.70 -17.85
N ILE A 216 -19.48 9.71 -17.30
CA ILE A 216 -19.18 8.27 -17.51
C ILE A 216 -19.86 7.78 -18.78
N THR A 217 -21.09 8.22 -19.00
CA THR A 217 -21.86 8.02 -20.24
C THR A 217 -22.86 9.17 -20.39
N LYS A 218 -23.55 9.23 -21.54
CA LYS A 218 -24.57 10.26 -21.78
C LYS A 218 -25.63 10.20 -20.66
N GLY A 219 -25.91 11.35 -20.03
CA GLY A 219 -26.85 11.45 -18.92
C GLY A 219 -26.36 10.87 -17.60
N VAL A 220 -25.09 10.47 -17.46
CA VAL A 220 -24.55 9.95 -16.19
C VAL A 220 -23.21 10.62 -15.85
N THR A 221 -23.20 11.36 -14.74
CA THR A 221 -22.04 12.11 -14.26
C THR A 221 -21.61 11.60 -12.89
N LEU A 222 -20.32 11.32 -12.74
CA LEU A 222 -19.69 10.95 -11.48
C LEU A 222 -19.03 12.17 -10.85
N SER A 223 -19.38 12.46 -9.60
CA SER A 223 -18.77 13.54 -8.82
C SER A 223 -18.38 13.02 -7.44
N GLY A 224 -17.12 13.16 -7.07
CA GLY A 224 -16.61 12.69 -5.80
C GLY A 224 -15.54 13.60 -5.22
N LYS A 225 -15.31 13.41 -3.91
CA LYS A 225 -14.27 14.08 -3.15
C LYS A 225 -13.49 13.04 -2.35
N ILE A 226 -12.18 13.05 -2.45
CA ILE A 226 -11.28 12.23 -1.63
C ILE A 226 -10.90 13.06 -0.42
N ASP A 227 -11.36 12.63 0.75
CA ASP A 227 -11.06 13.31 2.01
C ASP A 227 -9.65 12.95 2.47
N SER A 228 -9.28 11.67 2.44
CA SER A 228 -7.95 11.22 2.84
C SER A 228 -7.49 9.96 2.11
N ILE A 229 -6.16 9.84 1.98
CA ILE A 229 -5.47 8.58 1.66
C ILE A 229 -4.46 8.39 2.79
N THR A 230 -4.68 7.38 3.63
CA THR A 230 -3.91 7.17 4.86
C THR A 230 -3.30 5.78 4.85
N PRO A 231 -1.98 5.65 4.92
CA PRO A 231 -1.34 4.40 5.27
C PRO A 231 -1.83 3.92 6.64
N ASP A 232 -1.99 2.62 6.78
CA ASP A 232 -2.41 1.97 8.02
C ASP A 232 -1.25 1.14 8.58
N GLN A 233 -1.26 -0.16 8.35
CA GLN A 233 -0.21 -1.06 8.83
C GLN A 233 0.64 -1.62 7.68
N VAL A 234 1.87 -1.97 8.03
CA VAL A 234 2.78 -2.73 7.20
C VAL A 234 2.88 -4.14 7.78
N TYR A 235 2.60 -5.14 6.95
CA TYR A 235 2.63 -6.55 7.32
C TYR A 235 3.80 -7.24 6.64
N LEU A 236 4.32 -8.28 7.29
CA LEU A 236 5.36 -9.13 6.75
C LEU A 236 4.83 -10.53 6.47
N THR A 237 5.33 -11.10 5.39
CA THR A 237 5.25 -12.52 5.07
C THR A 237 6.67 -13.04 4.84
N PRO A 238 6.90 -14.36 4.72
CA PRO A 238 8.24 -14.88 4.42
C PRO A 238 8.86 -14.32 3.14
N GLY A 239 8.04 -13.89 2.15
CA GLY A 239 8.52 -13.44 0.85
C GLY A 239 8.30 -11.96 0.53
N SER A 240 7.49 -11.23 1.30
CA SER A 240 7.05 -9.87 0.94
C SER A 240 6.63 -9.01 2.11
N ILE A 241 6.76 -7.70 1.90
CA ILE A 241 6.26 -6.62 2.73
C ILE A 241 4.96 -6.09 2.12
N TYR A 242 3.88 -6.08 2.89
CA TYR A 242 2.57 -5.58 2.45
C TYR A 242 2.24 -4.27 3.16
N ALA A 243 1.93 -3.21 2.41
CA ALA A 243 1.48 -1.94 2.96
C ALA A 243 -0.01 -1.74 2.68
N VAL A 244 -0.81 -1.48 3.72
CA VAL A 244 -2.23 -1.19 3.57
C VAL A 244 -2.46 0.32 3.60
N VAL A 245 -3.22 0.82 2.63
CA VAL A 245 -3.59 2.22 2.51
C VAL A 245 -5.11 2.32 2.39
N PHE A 246 -5.73 3.19 3.21
CA PHE A 246 -7.15 3.47 3.13
C PHE A 246 -7.41 4.79 2.42
N ALA A 247 -8.18 4.74 1.33
CA ALA A 247 -8.79 5.93 0.74
C ALA A 247 -10.20 6.12 1.31
N LYS A 248 -10.49 7.32 1.80
CA LYS A 248 -11.82 7.73 2.28
C LYS A 248 -12.30 8.94 1.51
N GLY A 249 -13.58 9.00 1.25
CA GLY A 249 -14.17 10.13 0.55
C GLY A 249 -15.66 10.00 0.38
N LYS A 250 -16.20 10.85 -0.49
CA LYS A 250 -17.60 10.85 -0.90
C LYS A 250 -17.70 10.68 -2.40
N VAL A 251 -18.70 9.94 -2.85
CA VAL A 251 -18.97 9.75 -4.27
C VAL A 251 -20.47 9.83 -4.52
N ASN A 252 -20.85 10.56 -5.56
CA ASN A 252 -22.22 10.70 -6.01
C ASN A 252 -22.27 10.41 -7.51
N LEU A 253 -23.30 9.69 -7.92
CA LEU A 253 -23.64 9.48 -9.31
C LEU A 253 -24.90 10.28 -9.60
N HIS A 254 -24.82 11.21 -10.54
CA HIS A 254 -25.96 11.98 -11.03
C HIS A 254 -26.43 11.39 -12.35
N VAL A 255 -27.73 11.14 -12.47
CA VAL A 255 -28.36 10.62 -13.68
C VAL A 255 -29.38 11.63 -14.17
N ASP A 256 -29.11 12.22 -15.34
CA ASP A 256 -29.96 13.19 -16.02
C ASP A 256 -30.60 12.56 -17.27
N GLY A 257 -31.91 12.70 -17.39
CA GLY A 257 -32.65 12.34 -18.61
C GLY A 257 -33.14 10.90 -18.69
N LEU A 258 -34.01 10.50 -17.74
CA LEU A 258 -34.99 9.44 -17.98
C LEU A 258 -36.27 10.03 -18.57
#